data_AF-A0A6L7A6I7-F1
#
_entry.id   AF-A0A6L7A6I7-F1
#
_cell.length_a   1.000
_cell.length_b   1.000
_cell.length_c   1.000
_cell.angle_alpha   90.00
_cell.angle_beta   90.00
_cell.angle_gamma   90.00
#
_symmetry.space_group_name_H-M   'P 1'
#
loop_
_entity.id
_entity.type
_entity.pdbx_description
1 polymer ?
#
loop_
_entity_poly.entity_id
_entity_poly.type
_entity_poly.pdbx_seq_one_letter_code
_entity_poly.pdbx_strand_id
1 'polypeptide(L)'
;MNAQIKKLTQAFPAFRLRLADNKRWALMAGVGLAVAATAIIVSVLWTGNRGYVSLYGRQENLPVSQIVTVLDGEKLTYRIDPQSGQILVPEEALSKTRMTLAAKGVQAILPSGYELMDKDEVLGSSQFVQNVRYKRSLEGELAQSIMSLDAVESARVHLALNEESSFVVSDEPQNSASVVVRLHYGAKLNMDQVNAIVHLVSGSIPGLHASKVSVVDQAGNLLTDGIGAGEAVSAATRKRDQILKDIQDKTHASVANVLDSLVGSGNYRVSVMPDLDLSTIDETQEHYGDAPKINREESVLDSDTNQVAMGVPGSLSNRPPVAANQMTNGTEENRSP
;
A
#
# COMPACT_ATOMS: atom_id res chain seq x y z
N MET A 1 23.22 10.57 -49.31
CA MET A 1 22.15 11.58 -49.39
C MET A 1 22.39 12.50 -50.59
N ASN A 2 22.25 12.02 -51.83
CA ASN A 2 22.54 12.83 -53.05
C ASN A 2 21.93 12.27 -54.35
N ALA A 3 20.80 11.54 -54.27
CA ALA A 3 20.13 10.95 -55.45
C ALA A 3 18.68 11.41 -55.64
N GLN A 4 17.98 11.80 -54.55
CA GLN A 4 16.58 12.24 -54.61
C GLN A 4 16.42 13.70 -55.06
N ILE A 5 17.40 14.57 -54.77
CA ILE A 5 17.38 15.99 -55.16
C ILE A 5 17.56 16.16 -56.69
N LYS A 6 18.26 15.22 -57.34
CA LYS A 6 18.54 15.26 -58.79
C LYS A 6 17.33 14.83 -59.65
N LYS A 7 16.36 14.09 -59.09
CA LYS A 7 15.12 13.70 -59.79
C LYS A 7 14.04 14.77 -59.75
N LEU A 8 14.00 15.60 -58.69
CA LEU A 8 13.05 16.71 -58.57
C LEU A 8 13.34 17.87 -59.55
N THR A 9 14.56 17.97 -60.06
CA THR A 9 14.97 19.00 -61.04
C THR A 9 14.74 18.60 -62.50
N GLN A 10 14.34 17.35 -62.78
CA GLN A 10 14.11 16.86 -64.15
C GLN A 10 12.63 16.83 -64.58
N ALA A 11 11.69 17.15 -63.68
CA ALA A 11 10.25 17.03 -63.94
C ALA A 11 9.53 18.35 -64.28
N PHE A 12 10.26 19.46 -64.46
CA PHE A 12 9.69 20.72 -64.95
C PHE A 12 10.04 20.90 -66.43
N PRO A 13 9.13 20.60 -67.37
CA PRO A 13 9.30 21.09 -68.73
C PRO A 13 9.39 22.62 -68.66
N ALA A 14 10.41 23.19 -69.30
CA ALA A 14 10.59 24.62 -69.39
C ALA A 14 9.36 25.25 -70.06
N PHE A 15 8.37 25.63 -69.26
CA PHE A 15 7.16 26.29 -69.70
C PHE A 15 7.51 27.74 -70.02
N ARG A 16 8.10 27.95 -71.19
CA ARG A 16 8.38 29.27 -71.74
C ARG A 16 7.09 29.83 -72.32
N LEU A 17 6.28 30.46 -71.47
CA LEU A 17 5.25 31.40 -71.89
C LEU A 17 5.92 32.54 -72.69
N ARG A 18 5.81 32.48 -74.02
CA ARG A 18 6.01 33.65 -74.88
C ARG A 18 4.80 34.56 -74.71
N LEU A 19 4.91 35.54 -73.83
CA LEU A 19 3.91 36.58 -73.61
C LEU A 19 4.56 37.96 -73.74
N ALA A 20 3.81 38.94 -74.24
CA ALA A 20 4.26 40.31 -74.44
C ALA A 20 4.80 40.94 -73.13
N ASP A 21 5.89 41.69 -73.22
CA ASP A 21 6.72 42.12 -72.08
C ASP A 21 5.98 42.96 -71.02
N ASN A 22 4.86 43.59 -71.37
CA ASN A 22 4.04 44.38 -70.46
C ASN A 22 3.03 43.57 -69.60
N LYS A 23 2.86 42.26 -69.84
CA LYS A 23 2.03 41.38 -69.00
C LYS A 23 2.85 40.41 -68.13
N ARG A 24 4.16 40.30 -68.40
CA ARG A 24 5.07 39.41 -67.66
C ARG A 24 5.38 39.94 -66.26
N TRP A 25 5.55 41.26 -66.09
CA TRP A 25 5.79 41.86 -64.77
C TRP A 25 4.58 41.75 -63.84
N ALA A 26 3.36 41.92 -64.37
CA ALA A 26 2.12 41.76 -63.62
C ALA A 26 1.90 40.30 -63.15
N LEU A 27 2.21 39.32 -64.00
CA LEU A 27 2.17 37.90 -63.60
C LEU A 27 3.26 37.54 -62.58
N MET A 28 4.49 38.05 -62.74
CA MET A 28 5.59 37.83 -61.78
C MET A 28 5.29 38.47 -60.42
N ALA A 29 4.67 39.66 -60.39
CA ALA A 29 4.22 40.30 -59.16
C ALA A 29 3.09 39.51 -58.48
N GLY A 30 2.12 38.99 -59.26
CA GLY A 30 1.05 38.14 -58.74
C GLY A 30 1.57 36.81 -58.16
N VAL A 31 2.52 36.16 -58.84
CA VAL A 31 3.16 34.93 -58.34
C VAL A 31 3.99 35.22 -57.10
N GLY A 32 4.75 36.33 -57.07
CA GLY A 32 5.51 36.74 -55.89
C GLY A 32 4.63 36.97 -54.66
N LEU A 33 3.47 37.63 -54.84
CA LEU A 33 2.52 37.87 -53.77
C LEU A 33 1.85 36.57 -53.29
N ALA A 34 1.53 35.64 -54.19
CA ALA A 34 1.00 34.32 -53.82
C ALA A 34 2.02 33.47 -53.05
N VAL A 35 3.30 33.52 -53.43
CA VAL A 35 4.39 32.84 -52.70
C VAL A 35 4.62 33.46 -51.32
N ALA A 36 4.58 34.80 -51.21
CA ALA A 36 4.70 35.46 -49.92
C ALA A 36 3.51 35.14 -48.99
N ALA A 37 2.28 35.15 -49.51
CA ALA A 37 1.09 34.81 -48.75
C ALA A 37 1.12 33.34 -48.26
N THR A 38 1.52 32.40 -49.13
CA THR A 38 1.67 30.99 -48.73
C THR A 38 2.80 30.79 -47.72
N ALA A 39 3.93 31.49 -47.86
CA ALA A 39 5.01 31.43 -46.87
C ALA A 39 4.58 31.96 -45.49
N ILE A 40 3.79 33.03 -45.44
CA ILE A 40 3.24 33.57 -44.18
C ILE A 40 2.28 32.56 -43.54
N ILE A 41 1.37 31.97 -44.32
CA ILE A 41 0.42 30.96 -43.82
C ILE A 41 1.16 29.73 -43.28
N VAL A 42 2.16 29.22 -44.02
CA VAL A 42 2.97 28.07 -43.59
C VAL A 42 3.78 28.41 -42.34
N SER A 43 4.36 29.62 -42.26
CA SER A 43 5.11 30.07 -41.09
C SER A 43 4.21 30.11 -39.84
N VAL A 44 3.00 30.65 -39.95
CA VAL A 44 2.04 30.73 -38.83
C VAL A 44 1.59 29.33 -38.39
N LEU A 45 1.40 28.40 -39.33
CA LEU A 45 1.05 27.01 -39.02
C LEU A 45 2.20 26.25 -38.34
N TRP A 46 3.46 26.61 -38.62
CA TRP A 46 4.62 25.94 -38.04
C TRP A 46 4.94 26.41 -36.61
N THR A 47 4.63 27.66 -36.26
CA THR A 47 4.80 28.17 -34.89
C THR A 47 3.76 27.62 -33.90
N GLY A 48 2.55 27.25 -34.37
CA GLY A 48 1.44 26.82 -33.51
C GLY A 48 1.54 25.41 -32.89
N ASN A 49 2.64 24.69 -33.09
CA ASN A 49 2.80 23.30 -32.65
C ASN A 49 3.96 23.04 -31.67
N ARG A 50 4.59 24.09 -31.12
CA ARG A 50 5.64 23.94 -30.10
C ARG A 50 5.15 24.52 -28.77
N GLY A 51 5.26 23.73 -27.70
CA GLY A 51 4.99 24.19 -26.33
C GLY A 51 3.71 23.69 -25.67
N TYR A 52 3.13 22.56 -26.09
CA TYR A 52 2.06 21.91 -25.31
C TYR A 52 2.64 20.86 -24.36
N VAL A 53 2.25 20.93 -23.10
CA VAL A 53 2.70 20.04 -22.02
C VAL A 53 1.49 19.45 -21.30
N SER A 54 1.66 18.26 -20.70
CA SER A 54 0.57 17.62 -19.95
C SER A 54 0.23 18.44 -18.72
N LEU A 55 -1.05 18.74 -18.54
CA LEU A 55 -1.53 19.51 -17.40
C LEU A 55 -1.32 18.76 -16.08
N TYR A 56 -1.60 17.45 -16.09
CA TYR A 56 -1.41 16.53 -14.97
C TYR A 56 -0.79 15.21 -15.42
N GLY A 57 -0.19 14.47 -14.50
CA GLY A 57 0.33 13.14 -14.80
C GLY A 57 -0.80 12.13 -15.04
N ARG A 58 -0.54 11.07 -15.81
CA ARG A 58 -1.49 9.97 -16.06
C ARG A 58 -1.98 9.27 -14.79
N GLN A 59 -1.25 9.41 -13.70
CA GLN A 59 -1.50 8.78 -12.41
C GLN A 59 -2.51 9.56 -11.55
N GLU A 60 -2.73 10.84 -11.86
CA GLU A 60 -3.66 11.69 -11.11
C GLU A 60 -5.08 11.42 -11.62
N ASN A 61 -5.91 10.77 -10.80
CA ASN A 61 -7.31 10.47 -11.13
C ASN A 61 -8.18 11.72 -11.07
N LEU A 62 -7.99 12.66 -12.00
CA LEU A 62 -8.77 13.89 -12.06
C LEU A 62 -9.98 13.75 -13.00
N PRO A 63 -11.13 14.35 -12.66
CA PRO A 63 -12.32 14.31 -13.50
C PRO A 63 -12.13 15.18 -14.75
N VAL A 64 -11.84 14.55 -15.89
CA VAL A 64 -11.63 15.20 -17.20
C VAL A 64 -12.80 16.14 -17.56
N SER A 65 -14.04 15.75 -17.26
CA SER A 65 -15.23 16.55 -17.51
C SER A 65 -15.25 17.87 -16.73
N GLN A 66 -14.86 17.84 -15.45
CA GLN A 66 -14.78 19.06 -14.63
C GLN A 66 -13.62 19.94 -15.08
N ILE A 67 -12.47 19.34 -15.43
CA ILE A 67 -11.33 20.09 -15.97
C ILE A 67 -11.76 20.83 -17.24
N VAL A 68 -12.32 20.12 -18.23
CA VAL A 68 -12.79 20.70 -19.49
C VAL A 68 -13.82 21.81 -19.24
N THR A 69 -14.79 21.59 -18.35
CA THR A 69 -15.81 22.60 -17.99
C THR A 69 -15.18 23.89 -17.47
N VAL A 70 -14.17 23.79 -16.60
CA VAL A 70 -13.46 24.96 -16.07
C VAL A 70 -12.60 25.62 -17.14
N LEU A 71 -11.90 24.84 -17.96
CA LEU A 71 -11.04 25.36 -19.04
C LEU A 71 -11.86 26.10 -20.10
N ASP A 72 -13.01 25.55 -20.51
CA ASP A 72 -13.95 26.18 -21.42
C ASP A 72 -14.53 27.47 -20.82
N GLY A 73 -14.95 27.41 -19.54
CA GLY A 73 -15.51 28.56 -18.83
C GLY A 73 -14.53 29.73 -18.67
N GLU A 74 -13.26 29.44 -18.45
CA GLU A 74 -12.18 30.42 -18.32
C GLU A 74 -11.49 30.74 -19.66
N LYS A 75 -11.98 30.15 -20.77
CA LYS A 75 -11.47 30.30 -22.14
C LYS A 75 -9.97 30.01 -22.26
N LEU A 76 -9.48 29.05 -21.50
CA LEU A 76 -8.09 28.61 -21.55
C LEU A 76 -7.89 27.65 -22.73
N THR A 77 -6.81 27.83 -23.49
CA THR A 77 -6.50 26.95 -24.61
C THR A 77 -6.02 25.60 -24.09
N TYR A 78 -6.67 24.51 -24.50
CA TYR A 78 -6.22 23.15 -24.24
C TYR A 78 -6.38 22.27 -25.47
N ARG A 79 -5.73 21.12 -25.46
CA ARG A 79 -5.90 20.04 -26.45
C ARG A 79 -6.01 18.73 -25.70
N ILE A 80 -6.74 17.78 -26.26
CA ILE A 80 -6.77 16.41 -25.73
C ILE A 80 -5.87 15.58 -26.63
N ASP A 81 -4.89 14.91 -26.04
CA ASP A 81 -4.06 13.97 -26.78
C ASP A 81 -4.93 12.77 -27.22
N PRO A 82 -5.11 12.52 -28.53
CA PRO A 82 -5.93 11.43 -29.02
C PRO A 82 -5.38 10.03 -28.67
N GLN A 83 -4.09 9.90 -28.33
CA GLN A 83 -3.51 8.61 -27.94
C GLN A 83 -3.59 8.35 -26.44
N SER A 84 -3.34 9.37 -25.61
CA SER A 84 -3.28 9.20 -24.15
C SER A 84 -4.50 9.70 -23.40
N GLY A 85 -5.41 10.45 -24.05
CA GLY A 85 -6.57 11.07 -23.42
C GLY A 85 -6.20 12.20 -22.44
N GLN A 86 -4.92 12.59 -22.37
CA GLN A 86 -4.45 13.62 -21.45
C GLN A 86 -4.78 15.02 -21.97
N ILE A 87 -5.03 15.93 -21.03
CA ILE A 87 -5.27 17.34 -21.31
C ILE A 87 -3.92 18.04 -21.40
N LEU A 88 -3.61 18.52 -22.59
CA LEU A 88 -2.42 19.29 -22.93
C LEU A 88 -2.74 20.78 -22.88
N VAL A 89 -1.89 21.56 -22.24
CA VAL A 89 -1.99 23.03 -22.16
C VAL A 89 -0.70 23.67 -22.66
N PRO A 90 -0.74 24.91 -23.17
CA PRO A 90 0.47 25.68 -23.44
C PRO A 90 1.37 25.76 -22.20
N GLU A 91 2.67 25.57 -22.36
CA GLU A 91 3.67 25.56 -21.29
C GLU A 91 3.65 26.87 -20.49
N GLU A 92 3.50 28.00 -21.18
CA GLU A 92 3.32 29.33 -20.60
C GLU A 92 2.05 29.49 -19.75
N ALA A 93 1.01 28.67 -20.02
CA ALA A 93 -0.27 28.72 -19.32
C ALA A 93 -0.41 27.62 -18.25
N LEU A 94 0.57 26.72 -18.10
CA LEU A 94 0.46 25.56 -17.21
C LEU A 94 0.20 25.98 -15.75
N SER A 95 1.03 26.88 -15.20
CA SER A 95 0.90 27.28 -13.78
C SER A 95 -0.39 28.05 -13.52
N LYS A 96 -0.78 28.93 -14.44
CA LYS A 96 -2.05 29.66 -14.36
C LYS A 96 -3.23 28.69 -14.39
N THR A 97 -3.21 27.73 -15.32
CA THR A 97 -4.27 26.73 -15.45
C THR A 97 -4.42 25.87 -14.20
N ARG A 98 -3.32 25.37 -13.63
CA ARG A 98 -3.35 24.59 -12.38
C ARG A 98 -3.90 25.40 -11.21
N MET A 99 -3.49 26.66 -11.09
CA MET A 99 -3.99 27.56 -10.05
C MET A 99 -5.50 27.84 -10.22
N THR A 100 -5.96 28.07 -11.45
CA THR A 100 -7.38 28.27 -11.75
C THR A 100 -8.21 27.02 -11.43
N LEU A 101 -7.72 25.83 -11.79
CA LEU A 101 -8.40 24.56 -11.48
C LEU A 101 -8.48 24.31 -9.98
N ALA A 102 -7.40 24.55 -9.24
CA ALA A 102 -7.40 24.47 -7.79
C ALA A 102 -8.38 25.48 -7.16
N ALA A 103 -8.41 26.73 -7.67
CA ALA A 103 -9.33 27.76 -7.20
C ALA A 103 -10.81 27.43 -7.47
N LYS A 104 -11.10 26.62 -8.49
CA LYS A 104 -12.45 26.12 -8.80
C LYS A 104 -12.77 24.79 -8.11
N GLY A 105 -11.88 24.27 -7.27
CA GLY A 105 -12.08 23.05 -6.50
C GLY A 105 -11.94 21.76 -7.31
N VAL A 106 -11.25 21.79 -8.45
CA VAL A 106 -10.96 20.57 -9.22
C VAL A 106 -9.88 19.78 -8.46
N GLN A 107 -10.33 18.71 -7.81
CA GLN A 107 -9.50 17.82 -7.00
C GLN A 107 -9.54 16.39 -7.54
N ALA A 108 -8.57 15.57 -7.13
CA ALA A 108 -8.54 14.17 -7.48
C ALA A 108 -9.83 13.47 -7.01
N ILE A 109 -10.32 12.53 -7.80
CA ILE A 109 -11.46 11.69 -7.46
C ILE A 109 -11.02 10.77 -6.33
N LEU A 110 -11.55 11.02 -5.13
CA LEU A 110 -11.48 10.07 -4.02
C LEU A 110 -12.54 8.99 -4.20
N PRO A 111 -12.32 7.78 -3.65
CA PRO A 111 -13.37 6.77 -3.54
C PRO A 111 -14.60 7.36 -2.86
N SER A 112 -15.79 7.15 -3.44
CA SER A 112 -17.05 7.61 -2.82
C SER A 112 -17.35 6.81 -1.56
N GLY A 113 -17.53 7.48 -0.43
CA GLY A 113 -17.88 6.93 0.86
C GLY A 113 -19.38 7.03 1.15
N TYR A 114 -19.75 7.62 2.28
CA TYR A 114 -21.15 7.77 2.69
C TYR A 114 -21.96 8.69 1.78
N GLU A 115 -21.33 9.48 0.92
CA GLU A 115 -22.05 10.35 -0.02
C GLU A 115 -22.84 9.55 -1.07
N LEU A 116 -22.58 8.24 -1.20
CA LEU A 116 -23.37 7.35 -2.04
C LEU A 116 -24.77 7.04 -1.43
N MET A 117 -24.92 7.19 -0.11
CA MET A 117 -26.20 7.02 0.59
C MET A 117 -27.10 8.25 0.40
N ASP A 118 -26.52 9.45 0.36
CA ASP A 118 -27.25 10.73 0.24
C ASP A 118 -27.81 10.98 -1.16
N LYS A 119 -27.45 10.16 -2.16
CA LYS A 119 -27.93 10.29 -3.53
C LYS A 119 -29.38 9.83 -3.65
N ASP A 120 -30.25 10.82 -3.91
CA ASP A 120 -31.68 10.76 -4.23
C ASP A 120 -32.25 9.34 -4.22
N GLU A 121 -32.95 9.04 -3.14
CA GLU A 121 -33.70 7.81 -2.95
C GLU A 121 -34.84 7.77 -3.96
N VAL A 122 -34.69 6.95 -5.01
CA VAL A 122 -35.81 6.64 -5.88
C VAL A 122 -36.81 5.86 -5.03
N LEU A 123 -37.99 6.44 -4.77
CA LEU A 123 -39.05 5.80 -3.99
C LEU A 123 -39.22 4.33 -4.43
N GLY A 124 -39.10 3.39 -3.49
CA GLY A 124 -39.22 1.95 -3.75
C GLY A 124 -37.90 1.20 -4.00
N SER A 125 -36.77 1.68 -3.47
CA SER A 125 -35.51 0.94 -3.54
C SER A 125 -35.59 -0.41 -2.79
N SER A 126 -34.96 -1.45 -3.35
CA SER A 126 -34.93 -2.78 -2.72
C SER A 126 -33.90 -2.82 -1.57
N GLN A 127 -34.17 -3.60 -0.52
CA GLN A 127 -33.21 -3.86 0.58
C GLN A 127 -31.83 -4.29 0.06
N PHE A 128 -31.79 -5.08 -1.03
CA PHE A 128 -30.54 -5.47 -1.66
C PHE A 128 -29.73 -4.27 -2.18
N VAL A 129 -30.40 -3.31 -2.82
CA VAL A 129 -29.75 -2.09 -3.33
C VAL A 129 -29.21 -1.25 -2.17
N GLN A 130 -29.95 -1.17 -1.06
CA GLN A 130 -29.52 -0.46 0.13
C GLN A 130 -28.30 -1.12 0.78
N ASN A 131 -28.31 -2.45 0.93
CA ASN A 131 -27.15 -3.20 1.44
C ASN A 131 -25.91 -3.03 0.56
N VAL A 132 -26.05 -3.09 -0.76
CA VAL A 132 -24.93 -2.86 -1.70
C VAL A 132 -24.40 -1.44 -1.61
N ARG A 133 -25.27 -0.43 -1.48
CA ARG A 133 -24.85 0.97 -1.29
C ARG A 133 -24.11 1.14 0.04
N TYR A 134 -24.67 0.63 1.13
CA TYR A 134 -24.06 0.67 2.45
C TYR A 134 -22.66 0.03 2.46
N LYS A 135 -22.52 -1.17 1.87
CA LYS A 135 -21.24 -1.84 1.72
C LYS A 135 -20.23 -1.00 0.93
N ARG A 136 -20.64 -0.44 -0.22
CA ARG A 136 -19.76 0.42 -1.04
C ARG A 136 -19.35 1.69 -0.31
N SER A 137 -20.27 2.28 0.46
CA SER A 137 -19.97 3.44 1.29
C SER A 137 -18.93 3.12 2.36
N LEU A 138 -19.06 2.00 3.06
CA LEU A 138 -18.05 1.55 4.02
C LEU A 138 -16.68 1.31 3.36
N GLU A 139 -16.64 0.64 2.21
CA GLU A 139 -15.41 0.43 1.44
C GLU A 139 -14.73 1.75 1.06
N GLY A 140 -15.53 2.74 0.65
CA GLY A 140 -15.06 4.08 0.31
C GLY A 140 -14.49 4.86 1.50
N GLU A 141 -15.21 4.90 2.61
CA GLU A 141 -14.78 5.60 3.84
C GLU A 141 -13.53 5.00 4.45
N LEU A 142 -13.44 3.67 4.48
CA LEU A 142 -12.23 2.98 4.92
C LEU A 142 -11.05 3.31 4.00
N ALA A 143 -11.28 3.31 2.68
CA ALA A 143 -10.23 3.70 1.73
C ALA A 143 -9.78 5.16 1.95
N GLN A 144 -10.70 6.11 2.14
CA GLN A 144 -10.36 7.50 2.44
C GLN A 144 -9.59 7.63 3.76
N SER A 145 -10.00 6.91 4.81
CA SER A 145 -9.30 6.90 6.10
C SER A 145 -7.88 6.35 5.97
N ILE A 146 -7.67 5.28 5.20
CA ILE A 146 -6.33 4.71 4.96
C ILE A 146 -5.48 5.66 4.09
N MET A 147 -6.09 6.39 3.14
CA MET A 147 -5.42 7.40 2.33
C MET A 147 -5.00 8.65 3.12
N SER A 148 -5.49 8.83 4.35
CA SER A 148 -5.01 9.91 5.23
C SER A 148 -3.60 9.65 5.77
N LEU A 149 -3.07 8.43 5.63
CA LEU A 149 -1.71 8.09 6.02
C LEU A 149 -0.70 8.64 5.00
N ASP A 150 0.30 9.39 5.47
CA ASP A 150 1.30 10.06 4.62
C ASP A 150 2.01 9.16 3.59
N ALA A 151 2.16 7.87 3.87
CA ALA A 151 2.82 6.92 2.99
C ALA A 151 1.91 6.41 1.84
N VAL A 152 0.59 6.57 1.97
CA VAL A 152 -0.41 5.95 1.09
C VAL A 152 -0.94 6.96 0.07
N GLU A 153 -0.65 6.72 -1.21
CA GLU A 153 -1.17 7.54 -2.31
C GLU A 153 -2.63 7.21 -2.63
N SER A 154 -2.99 5.93 -2.60
CA SER A 154 -4.37 5.49 -2.83
C SER A 154 -4.62 4.14 -2.18
N ALA A 155 -5.83 3.94 -1.64
CA ALA A 155 -6.24 2.67 -1.07
C ALA A 155 -7.50 2.15 -1.75
N ARG A 156 -7.66 0.82 -1.76
CA ARG A 156 -8.90 0.15 -2.14
C ARG A 156 -9.19 -0.93 -1.12
N VAL A 157 -10.42 -0.92 -0.61
CA VAL A 157 -10.89 -1.89 0.37
C VAL A 157 -11.97 -2.73 -0.26
N HIS A 158 -11.89 -4.04 -0.06
CA HIS A 158 -12.90 -5.00 -0.44
C HIS A 158 -13.40 -5.70 0.82
N LEU A 159 -14.68 -5.55 1.10
CA LEU A 159 -15.32 -6.19 2.24
C LEU A 159 -16.09 -7.42 1.80
N ALA A 160 -15.96 -8.51 2.54
CA ALA A 160 -16.83 -9.66 2.47
C ALA A 160 -17.64 -9.70 3.77
N LEU A 161 -18.77 -9.01 3.74
CA LEU A 161 -19.76 -8.99 4.83
C LEU A 161 -20.77 -10.09 4.57
N ASN A 162 -21.07 -10.89 5.60
CA ASN A 162 -22.13 -11.88 5.56
C ASN A 162 -23.45 -11.26 6.02
N GLU A 163 -24.55 -11.74 5.46
CA GLU A 163 -25.88 -11.30 5.86
C GLU A 163 -26.29 -12.05 7.13
N GLU A 164 -26.55 -11.31 8.21
CA GLU A 164 -27.07 -11.90 9.45
C GLU A 164 -28.44 -12.52 9.16
N SER A 165 -28.51 -13.85 9.15
CA SER A 165 -29.77 -14.59 8.98
C SER A 165 -30.15 -15.22 10.30
N SER A 166 -31.31 -14.82 10.83
CA SER A 166 -31.88 -15.38 12.08
C SER A 166 -32.21 -16.88 12.00
N PHE A 167 -31.99 -17.52 10.85
CA PHE A 167 -32.29 -18.93 10.58
C PHE A 167 -31.06 -19.84 10.60
N VAL A 168 -29.84 -19.32 10.80
CA VAL A 168 -28.62 -20.12 10.85
C VAL A 168 -28.22 -20.39 12.31
N VAL A 169 -28.28 -21.66 12.72
CA VAL A 169 -28.05 -22.10 14.12
C VAL A 169 -26.61 -22.61 14.35
N SER A 170 -25.78 -22.74 13.31
CA SER A 170 -24.38 -23.17 13.48
C SER A 170 -23.49 -22.70 12.32
N ASP A 171 -22.27 -22.25 12.66
CA ASP A 171 -21.20 -21.72 11.79
C ASP A 171 -21.61 -20.57 10.86
N GLU A 172 -21.79 -19.39 11.46
CA GLU A 172 -21.91 -18.16 10.70
C GLU A 172 -20.57 -17.88 9.99
N PRO A 173 -20.55 -17.69 8.65
CA PRO A 173 -19.33 -17.35 7.95
C PRO A 173 -18.75 -16.06 8.53
N GLN A 174 -17.43 -16.00 8.70
CA GLN A 174 -16.77 -14.85 9.28
C GLN A 174 -16.63 -13.72 8.25
N ASN A 175 -16.85 -12.49 8.70
CA ASN A 175 -16.54 -11.31 7.89
C ASN A 175 -15.03 -11.28 7.58
N SER A 176 -14.67 -10.82 6.39
CA SER A 176 -13.27 -10.64 6.00
C SER A 176 -13.06 -9.38 5.17
N ALA A 177 -11.82 -8.90 5.14
CA ALA A 177 -11.45 -7.70 4.39
C ALA A 177 -10.12 -7.87 3.66
N SER A 178 -10.03 -7.30 2.48
CA SER A 178 -8.79 -7.19 1.70
C SER A 178 -8.53 -5.72 1.37
N VAL A 179 -7.37 -5.22 1.80
CA VAL A 179 -6.93 -3.85 1.60
C VAL A 179 -5.78 -3.86 0.63
N VAL A 180 -5.93 -3.16 -0.49
CA VAL A 180 -4.85 -2.92 -1.44
C VAL A 180 -4.42 -1.47 -1.29
N VAL A 181 -3.15 -1.26 -0.96
CA VAL A 181 -2.56 0.07 -0.84
C VAL A 181 -1.59 0.31 -1.99
N ARG A 182 -1.59 1.54 -2.48
CA ARG A 182 -0.56 2.06 -3.37
C ARG A 182 0.21 3.12 -2.62
N LEU A 183 1.51 2.94 -2.50
CA LEU A 183 2.38 3.85 -1.76
C LEU A 183 2.97 4.91 -2.68
N HIS A 184 3.31 6.06 -2.11
CA HIS A 184 4.11 7.06 -2.81
C HIS A 184 5.47 6.51 -3.24
N TYR A 185 6.06 7.11 -4.29
CA TYR A 185 7.34 6.68 -4.80
C TYR A 185 8.44 6.72 -3.73
N GLY A 186 9.09 5.57 -3.48
CA GLY A 186 10.12 5.44 -2.46
C GLY A 186 9.61 5.27 -1.02
N ALA A 187 8.30 5.41 -0.79
CA ALA A 187 7.70 5.16 0.51
C ALA A 187 7.54 3.65 0.75
N LYS A 188 7.63 3.26 2.03
CA LYS A 188 7.33 1.91 2.52
C LYS A 188 6.48 2.04 3.78
N LEU A 189 5.52 1.15 3.95
CA LEU A 189 4.80 1.02 5.21
C LEU A 189 5.67 0.28 6.21
N ASN A 190 5.77 0.83 7.41
CA ASN A 190 6.33 0.10 8.55
C ASN A 190 5.26 -0.84 9.14
N MET A 191 5.70 -1.77 10.00
CA MET A 191 4.79 -2.77 10.56
C MET A 191 3.71 -2.15 11.45
N ASP A 192 4.03 -1.09 12.17
CA ASP A 192 3.07 -0.39 13.04
C ASP A 192 1.96 0.26 12.23
N GLN A 193 2.27 0.84 11.07
CA GLN A 193 1.29 1.39 10.13
C GLN A 193 0.41 0.29 9.53
N VAL A 194 0.99 -0.89 9.21
CA VAL A 194 0.20 -2.03 8.74
C VAL A 194 -0.75 -2.52 9.84
N ASN A 195 -0.27 -2.65 11.08
CA ASN A 195 -1.11 -2.99 12.23
C ASN A 195 -2.21 -1.95 12.46
N ALA A 196 -1.90 -0.66 12.35
CA ALA A 196 -2.89 0.41 12.45
C ALA A 196 -3.98 0.29 11.39
N ILE A 197 -3.62 -0.02 10.14
CA ILE A 197 -4.59 -0.28 9.06
C ILE A 197 -5.46 -1.49 9.40
N VAL A 198 -4.87 -2.59 9.86
CA VAL A 198 -5.60 -3.80 10.25
C VAL A 198 -6.60 -3.51 11.37
N HIS A 199 -6.16 -2.85 12.45
CA HIS A 199 -7.01 -2.52 13.59
C HIS A 199 -8.10 -1.51 13.25
N LEU A 200 -7.80 -0.51 12.39
CA LEU A 200 -8.79 0.43 11.89
C LEU A 200 -9.90 -0.32 11.14
N VAL A 201 -9.53 -1.19 10.19
CA VAL A 201 -10.51 -1.95 9.40
C VAL A 201 -11.31 -2.92 10.25
N SER A 202 -10.65 -3.70 11.14
CA SER A 202 -11.34 -4.63 12.02
C SER A 202 -12.25 -3.94 13.04
N GLY A 203 -11.85 -2.76 13.54
CA GLY A 203 -12.62 -2.00 14.51
C GLY A 203 -13.82 -1.27 13.91
N SER A 204 -13.76 -0.94 12.61
CA SER A 204 -14.86 -0.28 11.91
C SER A 204 -16.00 -1.21 11.49
N ILE A 205 -15.80 -2.54 11.54
CA ILE A 205 -16.78 -3.52 11.05
C ILE A 205 -17.14 -4.50 12.17
N PRO A 206 -18.43 -4.59 12.54
CA PRO A 206 -18.89 -5.57 13.51
C PRO A 206 -18.53 -7.00 13.11
N GLY A 207 -18.01 -7.77 14.06
CA GLY A 207 -17.66 -9.18 13.85
C GLY A 207 -16.47 -9.45 12.93
N LEU A 208 -15.70 -8.41 12.53
CA LEU A 208 -14.49 -8.59 11.74
C LEU A 208 -13.26 -8.75 12.64
N HIS A 209 -12.65 -9.94 12.61
CA HIS A 209 -11.39 -10.18 13.33
C HIS A 209 -10.18 -9.64 12.55
N ALA A 210 -9.19 -9.09 13.27
CA ALA A 210 -7.92 -8.61 12.70
C ALA A 210 -7.19 -9.70 11.87
N SER A 211 -7.29 -10.96 12.28
CA SER A 211 -6.71 -12.10 11.54
C SER A 211 -7.36 -12.38 10.19
N LYS A 212 -8.53 -11.79 9.91
CA LYS A 212 -9.27 -11.88 8.64
C LYS A 212 -9.12 -10.62 7.77
N VAL A 213 -8.22 -9.72 8.14
CA VAL A 213 -7.84 -8.54 7.35
C VAL A 213 -6.49 -8.81 6.70
N SER A 214 -6.44 -8.70 5.37
CA SER A 214 -5.20 -8.78 4.60
C SER A 214 -4.86 -7.43 4.00
N VAL A 215 -3.60 -7.01 4.09
CA VAL A 215 -3.10 -5.77 3.48
C VAL A 215 -2.03 -6.12 2.47
N VAL A 216 -2.16 -5.62 1.24
CA VAL A 216 -1.28 -5.94 0.10
C VAL A 216 -0.82 -4.64 -0.57
N ASP A 217 0.44 -4.57 -0.98
CA ASP A 217 1.00 -3.44 -1.72
C ASP A 217 0.78 -3.54 -3.25
N GLN A 218 0.94 -2.44 -3.98
CA GLN A 218 0.88 -2.37 -5.45
C GLN A 218 1.72 -3.40 -6.23
N ALA A 219 2.78 -3.95 -5.64
CA ALA A 219 3.65 -4.99 -6.20
C ALA A 219 3.17 -6.42 -5.88
N GLY A 220 2.08 -6.57 -5.12
CA GLY A 220 1.51 -7.86 -4.74
C GLY A 220 2.14 -8.46 -3.48
N ASN A 221 2.93 -7.71 -2.72
CA ASN A 221 3.51 -8.18 -1.46
C ASN A 221 2.44 -8.15 -0.35
N LEU A 222 2.25 -9.28 0.34
CA LEU A 222 1.41 -9.34 1.53
C LEU A 222 2.14 -8.65 2.69
N LEU A 223 1.60 -7.52 3.14
CA LEU A 223 2.16 -6.73 4.23
C LEU A 223 1.72 -7.26 5.61
N THR A 224 0.64 -8.05 5.65
CA THR A 224 0.13 -8.69 6.87
C THR A 224 0.76 -10.04 7.18
N ASP A 225 1.80 -10.44 6.45
CA ASP A 225 2.47 -11.72 6.69
C ASP A 225 3.06 -11.75 8.12
N GLY A 226 2.65 -12.74 8.92
CA GLY A 226 2.95 -12.83 10.35
C GLY A 226 2.04 -12.06 11.32
N ILE A 227 1.01 -11.32 10.86
CA ILE A 227 0.01 -10.67 11.75
C ILE A 227 -1.15 -11.64 12.06
N GLY A 228 -1.48 -12.55 11.14
CA GLY A 228 -2.70 -13.35 11.18
C GLY A 228 -2.66 -14.68 11.95
N ALA A 229 -1.53 -15.08 12.55
CA ALA A 229 -1.42 -16.35 13.27
C ALA A 229 -0.77 -16.12 14.65
N GLY A 230 -1.60 -16.04 15.69
CA GLY A 230 -1.19 -16.01 17.09
C GLY A 230 -0.18 -14.90 17.42
N GLU A 231 -0.68 -13.74 17.86
CA GLU A 231 0.12 -12.59 18.32
C GLU A 231 1.31 -12.98 19.22
N ALA A 232 1.19 -14.02 20.05
CA ALA A 232 2.27 -14.50 20.91
C ALA A 232 3.38 -15.27 20.17
N VAL A 233 3.04 -16.18 19.25
CA VAL A 233 4.01 -17.06 18.57
C VAL A 233 4.73 -16.30 17.45
N SER A 234 4.01 -15.43 16.73
CA SER A 234 4.60 -14.64 15.65
C SER A 234 5.42 -13.45 16.18
N ALA A 235 5.07 -12.84 17.31
CA ALA A 235 5.92 -11.82 17.94
C ALA A 235 7.20 -12.41 18.52
N ALA A 236 7.12 -13.57 19.20
CA ALA A 236 8.30 -14.24 19.75
C ALA A 236 9.26 -14.71 18.65
N THR A 237 8.73 -15.30 17.57
CA THR A 237 9.55 -15.74 16.41
C THR A 237 10.21 -14.56 15.71
N ARG A 238 9.49 -13.46 15.49
CA ARG A 238 10.06 -12.24 14.89
C ARG A 238 11.12 -11.59 15.76
N LYS A 239 10.88 -11.52 17.08
CA LYS A 239 11.87 -11.00 18.03
C LYS A 239 13.14 -11.87 18.00
N ARG A 240 12.98 -13.19 17.92
CA ARG A 240 14.09 -14.14 17.74
C ARG A 240 14.86 -13.88 16.44
N ASP A 241 14.17 -13.76 15.31
CA ASP A 241 14.81 -13.53 14.01
C ASP A 241 15.53 -12.17 13.96
N GLN A 242 14.95 -11.14 14.58
CA GLN A 242 15.55 -9.82 14.67
C GLN A 242 16.80 -9.82 15.57
N ILE A 243 16.76 -10.51 16.71
CA ILE A 243 17.93 -10.71 17.57
C ILE A 243 19.02 -11.50 16.85
N LEU A 244 18.66 -12.58 16.16
CA LEU A 244 19.61 -13.39 15.37
C LEU A 244 20.31 -12.55 14.30
N LYS A 245 19.55 -11.69 13.61
CA LYS A 245 20.09 -10.82 12.55
C LYS A 245 21.02 -9.75 13.11
N ASP A 246 20.65 -9.13 14.24
CA ASP A 246 21.51 -8.15 14.92
C ASP A 246 22.82 -8.78 15.42
N ILE A 247 22.75 -9.98 16.01
CA ILE A 247 23.95 -10.75 16.40
C ILE A 247 24.79 -11.09 15.18
N GLN A 248 24.17 -11.55 14.10
CA GLN A 248 24.86 -11.87 12.85
C GLN A 248 25.60 -10.66 12.27
N ASP A 249 24.93 -9.51 12.18
CA ASP A 249 25.49 -8.29 11.60
C ASP A 249 26.63 -7.73 12.46
N LYS A 250 26.46 -7.69 13.79
CA LYS A 250 27.51 -7.25 14.73
C LYS A 250 28.74 -8.16 14.71
N THR A 251 28.52 -9.47 14.67
CA THR A 251 29.61 -10.45 14.64
C THR A 251 30.32 -10.41 13.29
N HIS A 252 29.57 -10.30 12.19
CA HIS A 252 30.13 -10.15 10.86
C HIS A 252 31.00 -8.89 10.78
N ALA A 253 30.50 -7.74 11.25
CA ALA A 253 31.26 -6.48 11.27
C ALA A 253 32.52 -6.57 12.14
N SER A 254 32.44 -7.22 13.30
CA SER A 254 33.59 -7.40 14.19
C SER A 254 34.68 -8.27 13.55
N VAL A 255 34.30 -9.39 12.95
CA VAL A 255 35.24 -10.28 12.24
C VAL A 255 35.82 -9.58 11.01
N ALA A 256 34.99 -8.86 10.26
CA ALA A 256 35.42 -8.07 9.11
C ALA A 256 36.49 -7.03 9.50
N ASN A 257 36.27 -6.26 10.57
CA ASN A 257 37.22 -5.25 11.03
C ASN A 257 38.59 -5.84 11.42
N VAL A 258 38.60 -7.04 12.03
CA VAL A 258 39.85 -7.73 12.37
C VAL A 258 40.58 -8.20 11.11
N LEU A 259 39.85 -8.83 10.19
CA LEU A 259 40.42 -9.37 8.95
C LEU A 259 40.88 -8.27 7.98
N ASP A 260 40.18 -7.13 7.93
CA ASP A 260 40.56 -5.98 7.12
C ASP A 260 41.99 -5.51 7.42
N SER A 261 42.38 -5.51 8.70
CA SER A 261 43.73 -5.08 9.13
C SER A 261 44.85 -6.05 8.74
N LEU A 262 44.53 -7.31 8.45
CA LEU A 262 45.50 -8.37 8.18
C LEU A 262 45.64 -8.70 6.69
N VAL A 263 44.50 -8.80 5.98
CA VAL A 263 44.46 -9.25 4.58
C VAL A 263 43.98 -8.18 3.60
N GLY A 264 43.53 -7.03 4.09
CA GLY A 264 42.98 -5.95 3.27
C GLY A 264 41.53 -6.21 2.84
N SER A 265 40.79 -5.12 2.61
CA SER A 265 39.37 -5.19 2.27
C SER A 265 39.14 -5.95 0.95
N GLY A 266 38.15 -6.85 0.94
CA GLY A 266 37.75 -7.61 -0.24
C GLY A 266 38.51 -8.93 -0.49
N ASN A 267 39.54 -9.24 0.31
CA ASN A 267 40.33 -10.48 0.16
C ASN A 267 39.83 -11.65 1.03
N TYR A 268 38.67 -11.52 1.67
CA TYR A 268 38.09 -12.57 2.52
C TYR A 268 36.57 -12.62 2.39
N ARG A 269 35.98 -13.71 2.90
CA ARG A 269 34.53 -13.91 3.00
C ARG A 269 34.19 -14.45 4.38
N VAL A 270 33.28 -13.78 5.08
CA VAL A 270 32.80 -14.20 6.40
C VAL A 270 31.35 -14.67 6.27
N SER A 271 31.04 -15.80 6.88
CA SER A 271 29.67 -16.27 7.07
C SER A 271 29.49 -16.58 8.56
N VAL A 272 28.47 -16.00 9.18
CA VAL A 272 28.16 -16.20 10.60
C VAL A 272 26.78 -16.83 10.69
N MET A 273 26.69 -17.95 11.41
CA MET A 273 25.43 -18.62 11.71
C MET A 273 25.31 -18.75 13.23
N PRO A 274 24.65 -17.79 13.91
CA PRO A 274 24.52 -17.83 15.37
C PRO A 274 23.49 -18.89 15.79
N ASP A 275 23.85 -19.68 16.80
CA ASP A 275 22.93 -20.56 17.51
C ASP A 275 22.53 -19.88 18.83
N LEU A 276 21.22 -19.72 19.06
CA LEU A 276 20.69 -18.90 20.14
C LEU A 276 19.65 -19.68 20.94
N ASP A 277 19.99 -19.94 22.21
CA ASP A 277 19.08 -20.51 23.20
C ASP A 277 18.45 -19.36 24.02
N LEU A 278 17.11 -19.29 24.00
CA LEU A 278 16.31 -18.29 24.71
C LEU A 278 15.47 -18.92 25.84
N SER A 279 15.85 -20.10 26.32
CA SER A 279 15.13 -20.84 27.36
C SER A 279 15.14 -20.18 28.74
N THR A 280 16.02 -19.19 28.96
CA THR A 280 16.21 -18.55 30.28
C THR A 280 15.69 -17.11 30.27
N ILE A 281 14.74 -16.82 31.15
CA ILE A 281 14.22 -15.47 31.40
C ILE A 281 14.73 -15.04 32.79
N ASP A 282 15.67 -14.11 32.83
CA ASP A 282 16.14 -13.50 34.08
C ASP A 282 15.25 -12.31 34.44
N GLU A 283 14.36 -12.50 35.41
CA GLU A 283 13.54 -11.43 35.97
C GLU A 283 14.17 -10.94 37.29
N THR A 284 14.66 -9.70 37.30
CA THR A 284 15.14 -9.05 38.54
C THR A 284 13.99 -8.25 39.14
N GLN A 285 13.35 -8.78 40.18
CA GLN A 285 12.37 -8.04 40.98
C GLN A 285 13.07 -7.34 42.14
N GLU A 286 13.06 -6.01 42.13
CA GLU A 286 13.53 -5.19 43.26
C GLU A 286 12.33 -4.81 44.14
N HIS A 287 12.17 -5.50 45.27
CA HIS A 287 11.16 -5.15 46.27
C HIS A 287 11.70 -4.04 47.19
N TYR A 288 11.06 -2.87 47.16
CA TYR A 288 11.30 -1.81 48.13
C TYR A 288 10.36 -1.97 49.34
N GLY A 289 10.89 -2.39 50.50
CA GLY A 289 10.15 -2.55 51.75
C GLY A 289 11.00 -3.13 52.90
N ASP A 290 10.51 -3.02 54.15
CA ASP A 290 11.17 -3.58 55.34
C ASP A 290 11.34 -5.10 55.22
N ALA A 291 12.47 -5.61 55.73
CA ALA A 291 12.99 -6.97 55.54
C ALA A 291 11.90 -8.08 55.48
N PRO A 292 11.94 -8.97 54.47
CA PRO A 292 10.90 -9.95 54.23
C PRO A 292 10.77 -10.92 55.41
N LYS A 293 9.65 -10.87 56.13
CA LYS A 293 9.27 -11.92 57.07
C LYS A 293 8.67 -13.08 56.28
N ILE A 294 9.48 -14.10 56.04
CA ILE A 294 9.08 -15.34 55.38
C ILE A 294 8.10 -16.07 56.30
N ASN A 295 6.80 -15.97 56.00
CA ASN A 295 5.75 -16.65 56.77
C ASN A 295 5.24 -17.92 56.07
N ARG A 296 5.50 -18.09 54.77
CA ARG A 296 5.11 -19.24 53.97
C ARG A 296 5.85 -19.25 52.64
N GLU A 297 6.50 -20.35 52.33
CA GLU A 297 7.07 -20.65 51.02
C GLU A 297 6.08 -21.55 50.28
N GLU A 298 5.66 -21.14 49.08
CA GLU A 298 4.78 -21.90 48.21
C GLU A 298 5.52 -22.19 46.90
N SER A 299 5.97 -23.43 46.75
CA SER A 299 6.60 -23.91 45.52
C SER A 299 5.51 -24.48 44.61
N VAL A 300 5.09 -23.69 43.61
CA VAL A 300 4.18 -24.18 42.56
C VAL A 300 5.02 -24.79 41.44
N LEU A 301 5.04 -26.11 41.39
CA LEU A 301 5.53 -26.89 40.25
C LEU A 301 4.34 -27.17 39.33
N ASP A 302 4.16 -26.35 38.31
CA ASP A 302 3.18 -26.60 37.25
C ASP A 302 3.83 -27.51 36.20
N SER A 303 3.41 -28.77 36.16
CA SER A 303 3.81 -29.73 35.13
C SER A 303 2.62 -29.99 34.23
N ASP A 304 2.58 -29.28 33.10
CA ASP A 304 1.61 -29.53 32.03
C ASP A 304 1.99 -30.84 31.32
N THR A 305 1.52 -31.96 31.87
CA THR A 305 1.50 -33.24 31.17
C THR A 305 0.20 -33.32 30.39
N ASN A 306 0.26 -32.90 29.12
CA ASN A 306 -0.82 -33.03 28.16
C ASN A 306 -1.03 -34.51 27.77
N GLN A 307 -1.39 -35.36 28.74
CA GLN A 307 -1.87 -36.71 28.50
C GLN A 307 -3.36 -36.63 28.20
N VAL A 308 -3.69 -36.82 26.92
CA VAL A 308 -5.06 -37.03 26.45
C VAL A 308 -5.68 -38.17 27.26
N ALA A 309 -6.65 -37.84 28.11
CA ALA A 309 -7.38 -38.81 28.92
C ALA A 309 -8.25 -39.69 28.01
N MET A 310 -7.69 -40.78 27.50
CA MET A 310 -8.46 -41.87 26.90
C MET A 310 -8.92 -42.82 28.00
N GLY A 311 -10.13 -42.58 28.50
CA GLY A 311 -10.84 -43.47 29.40
C GLY A 311 -12.33 -43.50 29.06
N VAL A 312 -12.94 -44.70 29.12
CA VAL A 312 -14.37 -44.87 28.89
C VAL A 312 -15.15 -44.21 30.03
N PRO A 313 -16.12 -43.31 29.76
CA PRO A 313 -16.88 -42.63 30.82
C PRO A 313 -17.58 -43.64 31.73
N GLY A 314 -17.33 -43.56 33.05
CA GLY A 314 -18.13 -44.26 34.07
C GLY A 314 -17.48 -45.39 34.86
N SER A 315 -16.17 -45.62 34.80
CA SER A 315 -15.49 -46.59 35.69
C SER A 315 -14.52 -45.94 36.69
N LEU A 316 -14.23 -46.67 37.78
CA LEU A 316 -13.64 -46.27 39.08
C LEU A 316 -12.25 -45.59 39.07
N SER A 317 -11.76 -45.11 37.92
CA SER A 317 -10.36 -44.67 37.73
C SER A 317 -10.04 -43.28 38.26
N ASN A 318 -11.03 -42.50 38.74
CA ASN A 318 -10.80 -41.19 39.35
C ASN A 318 -10.81 -41.30 40.88
N ARG A 319 -9.75 -41.85 41.46
CA ARG A 319 -9.48 -41.72 42.89
C ARG A 319 -8.47 -40.60 43.12
N PRO A 320 -8.75 -39.66 44.05
CA PRO A 320 -7.82 -38.58 44.35
C PRO A 320 -6.50 -39.14 44.92
N PRO A 321 -5.36 -38.48 44.67
CA PRO A 321 -4.08 -38.92 45.18
C PRO A 321 -4.09 -38.91 46.72
N VAL A 322 -3.62 -40.03 47.29
CA VAL A 322 -3.43 -40.17 48.74
C VAL A 322 -2.29 -39.26 49.18
N ALA A 323 -2.56 -38.43 50.19
CA ALA A 323 -1.59 -37.54 50.80
C ALA A 323 -0.38 -38.33 51.33
N ALA A 324 0.83 -37.85 51.01
CA ALA A 324 2.07 -38.43 51.50
C ALA A 324 2.17 -38.32 53.02
N ASN A 325 2.41 -39.45 53.69
CA ASN A 325 2.71 -39.52 55.12
C ASN A 325 3.87 -38.59 55.48
N GLN A 326 3.63 -37.66 56.41
CA GLN A 326 4.70 -36.95 57.10
C GLN A 326 5.47 -37.97 57.94
N MET A 327 6.70 -38.28 57.54
CA MET A 327 7.65 -39.03 58.34
C MET A 327 7.96 -38.22 59.61
N THR A 328 7.46 -38.70 60.73
CA THR A 328 7.85 -38.26 62.06
C THR A 328 9.26 -38.74 62.35
N ASN A 329 10.14 -37.78 62.64
CA ASN A 329 11.54 -37.99 63.00
C ASN A 329 11.59 -38.64 64.39
N GLY A 330 11.98 -39.92 64.46
CA GLY A 330 12.16 -40.67 65.71
C GLY A 330 13.50 -41.39 65.69
N THR A 331 14.50 -40.78 66.30
CA THR A 331 15.86 -41.33 66.45
C THR A 331 15.84 -42.57 67.34
N GLU A 332 16.38 -43.67 66.83
CA GLU A 332 16.45 -44.99 67.46
C GLU A 332 17.31 -44.98 68.75
N GLU A 333 16.71 -45.43 69.85
CA GLU A 333 17.42 -45.96 71.01
C GLU A 333 17.43 -47.49 70.88
N ASN A 334 18.61 -48.06 70.62
CA ASN A 334 18.83 -49.51 70.61
C ASN A 334 19.92 -49.87 71.60
N ARG A 335 19.55 -50.61 72.65
CA ARG A 335 20.26 -51.82 73.13
C ARG A 335 19.55 -52.46 74.32
N SER A 336 18.97 -53.64 74.08
CA SER A 336 18.78 -54.71 75.08
C SER A 336 19.91 -55.76 74.88
N PRO A 337 20.07 -56.82 75.69
CA PRO A 337 19.18 -57.43 76.70
C PRO A 337 19.29 -56.88 78.11
#